data_AF-A0A428NCV8-F1
#
_entry.id   AF-A0A428NCV8-F1
#
_cell.length_a   1.000
_cell.length_b   1.000
_cell.length_c   1.000
_cell.angle_alpha   90.00
_cell.angle_beta   90.00
_cell.angle_gamma   90.00
#
_symmetry.space_group_name_H-M   'P 1'
#
loop_
_entity.id
_entity.type
_entity.pdbx_description
1 polymer ?
#
loop_
_entity_poly.entity_id
_entity_poly.type
_entity_poly.pdbx_seq_one_letter_code
_entity_poly.pdbx_strand_id
1 'polypeptide(L)'
;MAYKPDDSKTEEPHATQVEWLADAQDATSQEHDMTLLSALRRYPKPALWSLAMSSTIIMEGYDTMLMGNLYAQPAFQRRYGVHVEGDSYEIPSAWQAGLGNGSACGQLIGLLLARYVSERFGFRKTMVLGLSAIIGLIFITFFAPSLAVLEVGQVLFGIPLGLFQTTPIVWFWPSILIPILFFAPESP
;
A
#
# COMPACT_ATOMS: atom_id res chain seq x y z
N MET A 1 29.09 -19.03 -66.45
CA MET A 1 28.95 -18.15 -65.28
C MET A 1 28.56 -19.06 -64.12
N ALA A 2 29.54 -19.52 -63.35
CA ALA A 2 29.34 -20.55 -62.31
C ALA A 2 29.00 -19.86 -60.98
N TYR A 3 27.85 -20.21 -60.41
CA TYR A 3 27.42 -19.84 -59.06
C TYR A 3 28.25 -20.62 -58.05
N LYS A 4 28.90 -19.89 -57.13
CA LYS A 4 29.72 -20.43 -56.03
C LYS A 4 28.91 -20.25 -54.75
N PRO A 5 28.53 -21.32 -54.03
CA PRO A 5 27.89 -21.16 -52.72
C PRO A 5 28.99 -20.84 -51.70
N ASP A 6 28.78 -19.80 -50.90
CA ASP A 6 29.62 -19.51 -49.74
C ASP A 6 28.99 -20.16 -48.51
N ASP A 7 29.53 -21.31 -48.14
CA ASP A 7 29.27 -21.97 -46.87
C ASP A 7 30.18 -21.35 -45.80
N SER A 8 29.63 -20.54 -44.91
CA SER A 8 30.04 -20.57 -43.50
C SER A 8 28.92 -20.05 -42.61
N LYS A 9 28.26 -21.00 -41.94
CA LYS A 9 27.31 -20.76 -40.87
C LYS A 9 28.04 -20.38 -39.58
N THR A 10 27.27 -19.70 -38.71
CA THR A 10 27.30 -19.81 -37.23
C THR A 10 28.60 -19.46 -36.53
N GLU A 11 28.60 -18.34 -35.80
CA GLU A 11 29.06 -18.22 -34.41
C GLU A 11 29.00 -16.74 -34.01
N GLU A 12 27.93 -16.29 -33.33
CA GLU A 12 27.96 -15.32 -32.20
C GLU A 12 26.57 -15.27 -31.48
N PRO A 13 26.16 -16.31 -30.73
CA PRO A 13 25.17 -16.13 -29.64
C PRO A 13 25.80 -16.27 -28.24
N HIS A 14 27.03 -16.79 -28.14
CA HIS A 14 27.63 -17.21 -26.87
C HIS A 14 28.30 -16.07 -26.08
N ALA A 15 28.94 -15.10 -26.74
CA ALA A 15 29.65 -14.02 -26.05
C ALA A 15 28.69 -13.16 -25.21
N THR A 16 27.56 -12.80 -25.79
CA THR A 16 26.51 -12.01 -25.15
C THR A 16 25.93 -12.75 -23.96
N GLN A 17 25.52 -14.02 -24.12
CA GLN A 17 24.87 -14.79 -23.06
C GLN A 17 25.79 -15.07 -21.86
N VAL A 18 27.09 -15.27 -22.10
CA VAL A 18 28.08 -15.45 -21.04
C VAL A 18 28.34 -14.13 -20.28
N GLU A 19 28.31 -12.99 -20.97
CA GLU A 19 28.43 -11.66 -20.36
C GLU A 19 27.20 -11.31 -19.49
N TRP A 20 25.97 -11.61 -19.96
CA TRP A 20 24.75 -11.47 -19.14
C TRP A 20 24.74 -12.39 -17.92
N LEU A 21 25.24 -13.62 -18.05
CA LEU A 21 25.33 -14.57 -16.94
C LEU A 21 26.40 -14.14 -15.93
N ALA A 22 27.52 -13.58 -16.40
CA ALA A 22 28.55 -13.02 -15.55
C ALA A 22 28.06 -11.77 -14.81
N ASP A 23 27.40 -10.83 -15.49
CA ASP A 23 26.79 -9.64 -14.87
C ASP A 23 25.67 -10.01 -13.89
N ALA A 24 24.85 -11.01 -14.22
CA ALA A 24 23.81 -11.52 -13.31
C ALA A 24 24.39 -12.22 -12.08
N GLN A 25 25.47 -12.99 -12.25
CA GLN A 25 26.20 -13.60 -11.13
C GLN A 25 26.89 -12.55 -10.26
N ASP A 26 27.49 -11.52 -10.86
CA ASP A 26 28.17 -10.45 -10.13
C ASP A 26 27.17 -9.55 -9.38
N ALA A 27 26.00 -9.27 -9.98
CA ALA A 27 24.89 -8.61 -9.32
C ALA A 27 24.32 -9.43 -8.14
N THR A 28 24.16 -10.76 -8.32
CA THR A 28 23.66 -11.67 -7.26
C THR A 28 24.66 -11.82 -6.11
N SER A 29 25.95 -11.77 -6.42
CA SER A 29 27.04 -11.79 -5.43
C SER A 29 27.08 -10.50 -4.61
N GLN A 30 26.92 -9.35 -5.28
CA GLN A 30 26.78 -8.04 -4.61
C GLN A 30 25.51 -7.95 -3.76
N GLU A 31 24.43 -8.64 -4.13
CA GLU A 31 23.19 -8.69 -3.35
C GLU A 31 23.32 -9.58 -2.10
N HIS A 32 24.03 -10.71 -2.19
CA HIS A 32 24.26 -11.62 -1.05
C HIS A 32 25.19 -11.03 0.03
N ASP A 33 26.15 -10.19 -0.36
CA ASP A 33 27.10 -9.56 0.58
C ASP A 33 26.63 -8.19 1.09
N MET A 34 25.50 -7.67 0.59
CA MET A 34 24.99 -6.37 1.00
C MET A 34 24.33 -6.42 2.38
N THR A 35 25.02 -5.85 3.37
CA THR A 35 24.44 -5.60 4.69
C THR A 35 23.22 -4.67 4.59
N LEU A 36 22.19 -4.87 5.40
CA LEU A 36 20.95 -4.07 5.40
C LEU A 36 21.19 -2.55 5.41
N LEU A 37 22.23 -2.09 6.13
CA LEU A 37 22.64 -0.69 6.15
C LEU A 37 23.17 -0.20 4.78
N SER A 38 23.94 -1.02 4.08
CA SER A 38 24.46 -0.72 2.75
C SER A 38 23.34 -0.68 1.71
N ALA A 39 22.34 -1.55 1.82
CA ALA A 39 21.14 -1.54 0.98
C ALA A 39 20.28 -0.29 1.17
N LEU A 40 20.05 0.12 2.43
CA LEU A 40 19.36 1.37 2.75
C LEU A 40 20.09 2.61 2.19
N ARG A 41 21.43 2.61 2.19
CA ARG A 41 22.24 3.71 1.66
C ARG A 41 22.30 3.74 0.13
N ARG A 42 22.29 2.57 -0.51
CA ARG A 42 22.30 2.40 -1.98
C ARG A 42 20.96 2.79 -2.60
N TYR A 43 19.86 2.45 -1.95
CA TYR A 43 18.49 2.67 -2.46
C TYR A 43 17.62 3.48 -1.48
N PRO A 44 17.95 4.77 -1.23
CA PRO A 44 17.22 5.58 -0.26
C PRO A 44 15.78 5.89 -0.71
N LYS A 45 15.52 5.97 -2.02
CA LYS A 45 14.18 6.26 -2.56
C LYS A 45 13.22 5.10 -2.29
N PRO A 46 13.47 3.84 -2.70
CA PRO A 46 12.63 2.70 -2.34
C PRO A 46 12.47 2.51 -0.83
N ALA A 47 13.55 2.66 -0.05
CA ALA A 47 13.49 2.51 1.40
C ALA A 47 12.53 3.52 2.07
N LEU A 48 12.52 4.77 1.59
CA LEU A 48 11.57 5.78 2.07
C LEU A 48 10.12 5.42 1.73
N TRP A 49 9.86 4.90 0.52
CA TRP A 49 8.52 4.45 0.14
C TRP A 49 8.08 3.23 0.95
N SER A 50 8.97 2.27 1.22
CA SER A 50 8.68 1.14 2.10
C SER A 50 8.34 1.59 3.51
N LEU A 51 9.10 2.53 4.06
CA LEU A 51 8.82 3.09 5.39
C LEU A 51 7.46 3.80 5.43
N ALA A 52 7.15 4.64 4.44
CA ALA A 52 5.86 5.33 4.36
C ALA A 52 4.67 4.35 4.28
N MET A 53 4.82 3.26 3.51
CA MET A 53 3.80 2.20 3.43
C MET A 53 3.65 1.49 4.77
N SER A 54 4.75 1.10 5.42
CA SER A 54 4.71 0.48 6.74
C SER A 54 4.08 1.39 7.79
N SER A 55 4.42 2.68 7.81
CA SER A 55 3.82 3.64 8.74
C SER A 55 2.31 3.76 8.56
N THR A 56 1.81 3.68 7.33
CA THR A 56 0.36 3.76 7.02
C THR A 56 -0.38 2.54 7.59
N ILE A 57 0.18 1.34 7.44
CA ILE A 57 -0.39 0.11 7.99
C ILE A 57 -0.41 0.14 9.53
N ILE A 58 0.66 0.63 10.16
CA ILE A 58 0.72 0.79 11.62
C ILE A 58 -0.34 1.77 12.11
N MET A 59 -0.52 2.89 11.41
CA MET A 59 -1.54 3.88 11.73
C MET A 59 -2.96 3.29 11.63
N GLU A 60 -3.24 2.51 10.59
CA GLU A 60 -4.53 1.82 10.41
C GLU A 60 -4.84 0.84 11.56
N GLY A 61 -3.85 0.02 11.94
CA GLY A 61 -3.98 -0.91 13.07
C GLY A 61 -4.19 -0.17 14.40
N TYR A 62 -3.52 0.96 14.57
CA TYR A 62 -3.68 1.81 15.76
C TYR A 62 -5.08 2.42 15.85
N ASP A 63 -5.62 3.00 14.78
CA ASP A 63 -6.97 3.60 14.77
C ASP A 63 -8.06 2.57 15.12
N THR A 64 -7.96 1.37 14.54
CA THR A 64 -8.90 0.27 14.79
C THR A 64 -8.91 -0.13 16.27
N MET A 65 -7.71 -0.26 16.87
CA MET A 65 -7.57 -0.63 18.27
C MET A 65 -7.97 0.52 19.21
N LEU A 66 -7.65 1.76 18.86
CA LEU A 66 -8.05 2.96 19.60
C LEU A 66 -9.58 3.06 19.67
N MET A 67 -10.28 2.82 18.55
CA MET A 67 -11.74 2.87 18.51
C MET A 67 -12.38 1.80 19.41
N GLY A 68 -11.83 0.58 19.41
CA GLY A 68 -12.27 -0.48 20.33
C GLY A 68 -12.09 -0.09 21.80
N ASN A 69 -10.97 0.56 22.14
CA ASN A 69 -10.72 1.05 23.50
C ASN A 69 -11.64 2.22 23.89
N LEU A 70 -12.00 3.09 22.95
CA LEU A 70 -12.92 4.21 23.20
C LEU A 70 -14.31 3.74 23.63
N TYR A 71 -14.80 2.60 23.14
CA TYR A 71 -16.09 2.04 23.56
C TYR A 71 -16.13 1.65 25.03
N ALA A 72 -14.99 1.25 25.61
CA ALA A 72 -14.88 0.90 27.01
C ALA A 72 -14.73 2.14 27.93
N GLN A 73 -14.51 3.32 27.35
CA GLN A 73 -14.22 4.52 28.14
C GLN A 73 -15.54 5.16 28.65
N PRO A 74 -15.71 5.34 29.98
CA PRO A 74 -16.97 5.83 30.54
C PRO A 74 -17.32 7.25 30.10
N ALA A 75 -16.31 8.08 29.81
CA ALA A 75 -16.53 9.42 29.25
C ALA A 75 -17.13 9.38 27.83
N PHE A 76 -16.71 8.41 27.02
CA PHE A 76 -17.21 8.22 25.65
C PHE A 76 -18.63 7.64 25.68
N GLN A 77 -18.86 6.65 26.54
CA GLN A 77 -20.19 6.09 26.81
C GLN A 77 -21.19 7.14 27.29
N ARG A 78 -20.82 8.03 28.22
CA ARG A 78 -21.71 9.11 28.68
C ARG A 78 -22.03 10.14 27.59
N ARG A 79 -21.11 10.37 26.64
CA ARG A 79 -21.28 11.37 25.58
C ARG A 79 -22.06 10.85 24.38
N TYR A 80 -21.89 9.57 24.05
CA TYR A 80 -22.40 8.97 22.81
C TYR A 80 -23.28 7.75 23.02
N GLY A 81 -23.26 7.15 24.20
CA GLY A 81 -24.06 5.99 24.54
C GLY A 81 -25.51 6.34 24.83
N VAL A 82 -26.35 5.32 24.82
CA VAL A 82 -27.74 5.36 25.27
C VAL A 82 -27.82 4.78 26.67
N HIS A 83 -28.80 5.26 27.43
CA HIS A 83 -29.10 4.72 28.74
C HIS A 83 -29.70 3.31 28.58
N VAL A 84 -29.12 2.32 29.26
CA VAL A 84 -29.58 0.92 29.18
C VAL A 84 -30.33 0.56 30.45
N GLU A 85 -29.64 0.30 31.56
CA GLU A 85 -30.23 0.00 32.87
C GLU A 85 -29.31 0.48 34.01
N GLY A 86 -29.88 1.13 35.04
CA GLY A 86 -29.13 1.64 36.19
C GLY A 86 -28.58 3.05 35.97
N ASP A 87 -27.29 3.27 36.20
CA ASP A 87 -26.57 4.54 35.90
C ASP A 87 -25.49 4.31 34.81
N SER A 88 -25.67 3.27 33.98
CA SER A 88 -24.76 2.89 32.91
C SER A 88 -25.22 3.43 31.56
N TYR A 89 -24.24 3.78 30.73
CA TYR A 89 -24.44 4.19 29.35
C TYR A 89 -23.64 3.24 28.48
N GLU A 90 -24.24 2.73 27.41
CA GLU A 90 -23.55 1.85 26.47
C GLU A 90 -23.76 2.32 25.04
N ILE A 91 -22.78 2.05 24.18
CA ILE A 91 -22.89 2.40 22.76
C ILE A 91 -23.74 1.32 22.07
N PRO A 92 -24.77 1.69 21.29
CA PRO A 92 -25.56 0.71 20.57
C PRO A 92 -24.69 -0.21 19.70
N SER A 93 -25.01 -1.50 19.70
CA SER A 93 -24.31 -2.50 18.89
C SER A 93 -24.25 -2.13 17.39
N ALA A 94 -25.31 -1.52 16.87
CA ALA A 94 -25.34 -1.01 15.49
C ALA A 94 -24.25 0.03 15.22
N TRP A 95 -24.03 0.97 16.15
CA TRP A 95 -22.98 1.99 16.03
C TRP A 95 -21.58 1.43 16.25
N GLN A 96 -21.42 0.45 17.15
CA GLN A 96 -20.13 -0.23 17.32
C GLN A 96 -19.72 -0.98 16.04
N ALA A 97 -20.67 -1.64 15.37
CA ALA A 97 -20.44 -2.30 14.09
C ALA A 97 -20.20 -1.29 12.96
N GLY A 98 -20.94 -0.18 12.94
CA GLY A 98 -20.77 0.91 11.95
C GLY A 98 -19.39 1.56 12.05
N LEU A 99 -18.98 1.96 13.25
CA LEU A 99 -17.64 2.52 13.49
C LEU A 99 -16.53 1.46 13.30
N GLY A 100 -16.75 0.21 13.72
CA GLY A 100 -15.79 -0.87 13.52
C GLY A 100 -15.53 -1.19 12.04
N ASN A 101 -16.56 -1.09 11.19
CA ASN A 101 -16.47 -1.42 9.76
C ASN A 101 -16.42 -0.19 8.83
N GLY A 102 -16.62 1.02 9.35
CA GLY A 102 -16.76 2.23 8.57
C GLY A 102 -15.50 2.55 7.76
N SER A 103 -14.32 2.36 8.37
CA SER A 103 -13.04 2.50 7.68
C SER A 103 -12.91 1.51 6.52
N ALA A 104 -13.32 0.26 6.69
CA ALA A 104 -13.30 -0.76 5.64
C ALA A 104 -14.23 -0.41 4.47
N CYS A 105 -15.42 0.12 4.74
CA CYS A 105 -16.32 0.64 3.70
C CYS A 105 -15.66 1.79 2.92
N GLY A 106 -15.00 2.71 3.62
CA GLY A 106 -14.22 3.79 3.00
C GLY A 106 -13.08 3.27 2.12
N GLN A 107 -12.35 2.27 2.59
CA GLN A 107 -11.25 1.63 1.86
C GLN A 107 -11.74 0.98 0.57
N LEU A 108 -12.88 0.30 0.57
CA LEU A 108 -13.48 -0.27 -0.64
C LEU A 108 -13.77 0.81 -1.69
N ILE A 109 -14.33 1.94 -1.26
CA ILE A 109 -14.59 3.09 -2.15
C ILE A 109 -13.25 3.65 -2.68
N GLY A 110 -12.26 3.81 -1.80
CA GLY A 110 -10.91 4.21 -2.17
C GLY A 110 -10.28 3.27 -3.20
N LEU A 111 -10.45 1.96 -3.05
CA LEU A 111 -9.94 0.94 -3.96
C LEU A 111 -10.52 1.10 -5.38
N LEU A 112 -11.82 1.35 -5.48
CA LEU A 112 -12.50 1.55 -6.75
C LEU A 112 -12.05 2.85 -7.42
N LEU A 113 -11.87 3.91 -6.64
CA LEU A 113 -11.36 5.19 -7.13
C LEU A 113 -9.86 5.15 -7.47
N ALA A 114 -9.10 4.23 -6.88
CA ALA A 114 -7.65 4.14 -7.05
C ALA A 114 -7.23 4.03 -8.50
N ARG A 115 -7.95 3.21 -9.26
CA ARG A 115 -7.70 3.06 -10.70
C ARG A 115 -7.86 4.40 -11.43
N TYR A 116 -8.98 5.08 -11.22
CA TYR A 116 -9.29 6.35 -11.88
C TYR A 116 -8.29 7.45 -11.50
N VAL A 117 -7.95 7.56 -10.22
CA VAL A 117 -7.04 8.60 -9.73
C VAL A 117 -5.60 8.32 -10.17
N SER A 118 -5.18 7.06 -10.18
CA SER A 118 -3.83 6.66 -10.63
C SER A 118 -3.60 6.97 -12.11
N GLU A 119 -4.58 6.68 -12.97
CA GLU A 119 -4.52 6.97 -14.41
C GLU A 119 -4.45 8.47 -14.71
N ARG A 120 -5.10 9.31 -13.89
CA ARG A 120 -5.22 10.77 -14.18
C ARG A 120 -4.15 11.64 -13.52
N PHE A 121 -3.78 11.37 -12.27
CA PHE A 121 -2.94 12.27 -11.47
C PHE A 121 -1.49 11.80 -11.34
N GLY A 122 -1.22 10.53 -11.64
CA GLY A 122 0.10 9.93 -11.51
C GLY A 122 0.51 9.70 -10.05
N PHE A 123 1.23 8.59 -9.83
CA PHE A 123 1.60 8.01 -8.54
C PHE A 123 2.02 9.02 -7.45
N ARG A 124 2.97 9.92 -7.76
CA ARG A 124 3.57 10.82 -6.76
C ARG A 124 2.56 11.82 -6.20
N LYS A 125 1.68 12.36 -7.06
CA LYS A 125 0.69 13.35 -6.63
C LYS A 125 -0.42 12.68 -5.82
N THR A 126 -0.81 11.47 -6.22
CA THR A 126 -1.82 10.69 -5.50
C THR A 126 -1.41 10.39 -4.07
N MET A 127 -0.13 10.03 -3.84
CA MET A 127 0.37 9.80 -2.47
C MET A 127 0.42 11.07 -1.62
N VAL A 128 0.95 12.18 -2.16
CA VAL A 128 1.00 13.43 -1.37
C VAL A 128 -0.42 13.92 -1.04
N LEU A 129 -1.33 13.80 -2.01
CA LEU A 129 -2.73 14.20 -1.83
C LEU A 129 -3.45 13.30 -0.83
N GLY A 130 -3.25 11.98 -0.90
CA GLY A 130 -3.78 11.04 0.09
C GLY A 130 -3.28 11.30 1.51
N LEU A 131 -1.98 11.57 1.68
CA LEU A 131 -1.39 11.88 2.99
C LEU A 131 -1.92 13.20 3.53
N SER A 132 -2.03 14.22 2.68
CA SER A 132 -2.62 15.50 3.08
C SER A 132 -4.10 15.39 3.45
N ALA A 133 -4.86 14.54 2.73
CA ALA A 133 -6.25 14.26 3.02
C ALA A 133 -6.40 13.55 4.38
N ILE A 134 -5.54 12.57 4.68
CA ILE A 134 -5.50 11.90 5.99
C ILE A 134 -5.32 12.92 7.12
N ILE A 135 -4.35 13.82 6.99
CA ILE A 135 -4.09 14.86 8.02
C ILE A 135 -5.32 15.73 8.24
N GLY A 136 -5.99 16.16 7.17
CA GLY A 136 -7.21 16.98 7.26
C GLY A 136 -8.40 16.23 7.87
N LEU A 137 -8.57 14.95 7.50
CA LEU A 137 -9.70 14.13 7.93
C LEU A 137 -9.63 13.73 9.40
N ILE A 138 -8.42 13.56 9.97
CA ILE A 138 -8.24 13.27 11.40
C ILE A 138 -8.85 14.37 12.28
N PHE A 139 -8.79 15.64 11.86
CA PHE A 139 -9.42 16.74 12.60
C PHE A 139 -10.94 16.58 12.71
N ILE A 140 -11.60 16.07 11.66
CA ILE A 140 -13.05 15.84 11.67
C ILE A 140 -13.41 14.77 12.70
N THR A 141 -12.65 13.68 12.74
CA THR A 141 -12.86 12.58 13.70
C THR A 141 -12.64 13.05 15.14
N PHE A 142 -11.65 13.92 15.37
CA PHE A 142 -11.34 14.44 16.70
C PHE A 142 -12.39 15.42 17.25
N PHE A 143 -12.94 16.28 16.39
CA PHE A 143 -13.95 17.27 16.76
C PHE A 143 -15.40 16.79 16.53
N ALA A 144 -15.60 15.51 16.25
CA ALA A 144 -16.91 14.95 15.98
C ALA A 144 -17.89 15.21 17.14
N PRO A 145 -19.04 15.88 16.92
CA PRO A 145 -20.02 16.16 17.97
C PRO A 145 -21.02 15.02 18.18
N SER A 146 -21.10 14.06 17.25
CA SER A 146 -22.05 12.94 17.25
C SER A 146 -21.42 11.66 16.68
N LEU A 147 -22.01 10.50 17.00
CA LEU A 147 -21.60 9.20 16.44
C LEU A 147 -21.68 9.17 14.91
N ALA A 148 -22.69 9.82 14.32
CA ALA A 148 -22.83 9.90 12.87
C ALA A 148 -21.68 10.66 12.21
N VAL A 149 -21.21 11.76 12.80
CA VAL A 149 -20.06 12.51 12.28
C VAL A 149 -18.76 11.70 12.46
N LEU A 150 -18.65 10.95 13.56
CA LEU A 150 -17.51 10.06 13.79
C LEU A 150 -17.46 8.94 12.76
N GLU A 151 -18.60 8.32 12.44
CA GLU A 151 -18.72 7.27 11.42
C GLU A 151 -18.39 7.81 10.01
N VAL A 152 -18.96 8.95 9.63
CA VAL A 152 -18.63 9.60 8.35
C VAL A 152 -17.14 9.96 8.30
N GLY A 153 -16.57 10.42 9.41
CA GLY A 153 -15.14 10.69 9.55
C GLY A 153 -14.30 9.44 9.28
N GLN A 154 -14.67 8.29 9.87
CA GLN A 154 -13.97 7.02 9.63
C GLN A 154 -14.12 6.52 8.20
N VAL A 155 -15.31 6.64 7.60
CA VAL A 155 -15.52 6.26 6.18
C VAL A 155 -14.66 7.15 5.26
N LEU A 156 -14.67 8.47 5.46
CA LEU A 156 -13.86 9.39 4.66
C LEU A 156 -12.37 9.13 4.84
N PHE A 157 -11.93 8.87 6.08
CA PHE A 157 -10.54 8.52 6.39
C PHE A 157 -10.11 7.21 5.72
N GLY A 158 -11.03 6.25 5.58
CA GLY A 158 -10.79 5.00 4.86
C GLY A 158 -10.50 5.18 3.37
N ILE A 159 -11.02 6.23 2.73
CA ILE A 159 -10.85 6.44 1.27
C ILE A 159 -9.37 6.64 0.89
N PRO A 160 -8.63 7.60 1.49
CA PRO A 160 -7.19 7.70 1.27
C PRO A 160 -6.43 6.42 1.59
N LEU A 161 -6.79 5.72 2.68
CA LEU A 161 -6.14 4.47 3.06
C LEU A 161 -6.27 3.39 1.99
N GLY A 162 -7.47 3.20 1.41
CA GLY A 162 -7.68 2.25 0.31
C GLY A 162 -6.88 2.62 -0.96
N LEU A 163 -6.73 3.93 -1.24
CA LEU A 163 -5.85 4.39 -2.32
C LEU A 163 -4.38 3.99 -2.05
N PHE A 164 -3.91 4.11 -0.80
CA PHE A 164 -2.54 3.71 -0.43
C PHE A 164 -2.31 2.21 -0.55
N GLN A 165 -3.29 1.35 -0.22
CA GLN A 165 -3.10 -0.10 -0.30
C GLN A 165 -2.93 -0.64 -1.72
N THR A 166 -3.59 -0.04 -2.73
CA THR A 166 -3.45 -0.47 -4.15
C THR A 166 -2.17 0.03 -4.82
N THR A 167 -1.70 1.19 -4.40
CA THR A 167 -0.55 1.89 -4.97
C THR A 167 0.75 1.05 -4.98
N PRO A 168 1.16 0.36 -3.91
CA PRO A 168 2.34 -0.50 -3.90
C PRO A 168 2.15 -1.72 -4.80
N ILE A 169 0.94 -2.30 -4.88
CA ILE A 169 0.67 -3.47 -5.75
C ILE A 169 0.89 -3.09 -7.21
N VAL A 170 0.35 -1.94 -7.64
CA VAL A 170 0.50 -1.44 -9.02
C VAL A 170 1.95 -1.12 -9.37
N TRP A 171 2.78 -0.74 -8.40
CA TRP A 171 4.18 -0.40 -8.66
C TRP A 171 5.12 -1.61 -8.57
N PHE A 172 4.83 -2.52 -7.64
CA PHE A 172 5.59 -3.73 -7.39
C PHE A 172 5.40 -4.76 -8.51
N TRP A 173 4.16 -4.94 -8.98
CA TRP A 173 3.83 -5.94 -9.99
C TRP A 173 4.62 -5.77 -11.29
N PRO A 174 4.67 -4.60 -11.96
CA PRO A 174 5.48 -4.42 -13.16
C PRO A 174 6.99 -4.54 -12.88
N SER A 175 7.44 -4.02 -11.74
CA SER A 175 8.87 -4.00 -11.39
C SER A 175 9.44 -5.40 -11.17
N ILE A 176 8.61 -6.37 -10.78
CA ILE A 176 9.03 -7.75 -10.51
C ILE A 176 8.63 -8.71 -11.64
N LEU A 177 7.44 -8.57 -12.22
CA LEU A 177 7.01 -9.48 -13.29
C LEU A 177 7.66 -9.20 -14.63
N ILE A 178 7.98 -7.96 -14.97
CA ILE A 178 8.63 -7.72 -16.27
C ILE A 178 10.00 -8.43 -16.31
N PRO A 179 10.85 -8.34 -15.27
CA PRO A 179 12.06 -9.16 -15.20
C PRO A 179 11.80 -10.66 -15.18
N ILE A 180 10.87 -11.14 -14.33
CA ILE A 180 10.58 -12.57 -14.18
C ILE A 180 10.04 -13.19 -15.48
N LEU A 181 9.16 -12.49 -16.18
CA LEU A 181 8.51 -12.99 -17.40
C LEU A 181 9.45 -12.93 -18.60
N PHE A 182 10.40 -11.98 -18.60
CA PHE A 182 11.47 -11.92 -19.60
C PHE A 182 12.58 -12.96 -19.35
N PHE A 183 12.80 -13.36 -18.09
CA PHE A 183 13.76 -14.39 -17.70
C PHE A 183 13.13 -15.78 -17.44
N ALA A 184 11.81 -15.93 -17.62
CA ALA A 184 11.14 -17.21 -17.48
C ALA A 184 11.55 -18.10 -18.66
N PRO A 185 12.23 -19.24 -18.42
CA PRO A 185 12.50 -20.19 -19.50
C PRO A 185 11.17 -20.69 -20.06
N GLU A 186 10.99 -20.62 -21.38
CA GLU A 186 9.83 -21.23 -22.04
C GLU A 186 9.82 -22.72 -21.65
N SER A 187 8.73 -23.13 -21.00
CA SER A 187 8.55 -24.52 -20.56
C SER A 187 8.63 -25.47 -21.75
N PRO A 188 9.24 -26.66 -21.61
CA PRO A 188 9.50 -27.61 -22.69
C PRO A 188 8.24 -28.14 -23.39
#